data_AF-A0AAP9NLQ6-F1
#
_entry.id   AF-A0AAP9NLQ6-F1
#
_cell.length_a   1.000
_cell.length_b   1.000
_cell.length_c   1.000
_cell.angle_alpha   90.00
_cell.angle_beta   90.00
_cell.angle_gamma   90.00
#
_symmetry.space_group_name_H-M   'P 1'
#
loop_
_entity.id
_entity.type
_entity.pdbx_description
1 polymer ?
#
loop_
_entity_poly.entity_id
_entity_poly.type
_entity_poly.pdbx_seq_one_letter_code
_entity_poly.pdbx_strand_id
1 'polypeptide(L)'
;MTQQERRDYWQQHLTKWQASGLSGMAFCQQQALAYHKFSYWRQKLVSEASAESHSPAGFATVISTKAVGPESHEKPGLTVSLPGGITITGVNAHNVALLGDVLRQL
;
A
#
# COMPACT_ATOMS: atom_id res chain seq x y z
N MET A 1 3.10 28.38 -24.64
CA MET A 1 2.62 27.02 -24.33
C MET A 1 1.94 27.00 -22.98
N THR A 2 0.62 26.93 -23.01
CA THR A 2 -0.26 26.67 -21.87
C THR A 2 0.01 25.28 -21.27
N GLN A 3 -0.53 25.03 -20.08
CA GLN A 3 -0.43 23.71 -19.43
C GLN A 3 -1.06 22.59 -20.27
N GLN A 4 -2.13 22.92 -21.00
CA GLN A 4 -2.90 21.97 -21.78
C GLN A 4 -2.17 21.54 -23.05
N GLU A 5 -1.51 22.46 -23.75
CA GLU A 5 -0.65 22.13 -24.91
C GLU A 5 0.51 21.21 -24.53
N ARG A 6 1.09 21.39 -23.33
CA ARG A 6 2.15 20.49 -22.85
C ARG A 6 1.64 19.10 -22.52
N ARG A 7 0.45 19.01 -21.93
CA ARG A 7 -0.23 17.72 -21.66
C ARG A 7 -0.44 16.96 -22.96
N ASP A 8 -1.05 17.59 -23.95
CA ASP A 8 -1.35 16.97 -25.24
C ASP A 8 -0.08 16.50 -25.94
N TYR A 9 0.95 17.35 -25.98
CA TYR A 9 2.26 17.00 -26.52
C TYR A 9 2.83 15.72 -25.88
N TRP A 10 2.86 15.65 -24.55
CA TRP A 10 3.41 14.48 -23.85
C TRP A 10 2.54 13.24 -24.02
N GLN A 11 1.22 13.40 -24.01
CA GLN A 11 0.29 12.30 -24.23
C GLN A 11 0.51 11.66 -25.61
N GLN A 12 0.69 12.46 -26.67
CA GLN A 12 1.02 11.95 -28.00
C GLN A 12 2.34 11.17 -28.02
N HIS A 13 3.38 11.67 -27.35
CA HIS A 13 4.66 10.99 -27.26
C HIS A 13 4.58 9.67 -26.48
N LEU A 14 3.79 9.62 -25.41
CA LEU A 14 3.54 8.41 -24.63
C LEU A 14 2.78 7.35 -25.44
N THR A 15 1.78 7.75 -26.23
CA THR A 15 1.07 6.84 -27.14
C THR A 15 2.01 6.25 -28.19
N LYS A 16 2.86 7.08 -28.80
CA LYS A 16 3.88 6.62 -29.76
C LYS A 16 4.88 5.66 -29.10
N TRP A 17 5.30 5.96 -27.87
CA TRP A 17 6.16 5.08 -27.10
C TRP A 17 5.50 3.72 -26.84
N GLN A 18 4.25 3.71 -26.39
CA GLN A 18 3.52 2.47 -26.12
C GLN A 18 3.33 1.63 -27.38
N ALA A 19 3.05 2.26 -28.52
CA ALA A 19 2.98 1.58 -29.82
C ALA A 19 4.34 1.06 -30.31
N SER A 20 5.45 1.72 -29.95
CA SER A 20 6.79 1.31 -30.37
C SER A 20 7.29 0.05 -29.66
N GLY A 21 6.76 -0.28 -28.48
CA GLY A 21 7.23 -1.40 -27.65
C GLY A 21 8.67 -1.26 -27.12
N LEU A 22 9.30 -0.09 -27.33
CA LEU A 22 10.67 0.18 -26.91
C LEU A 22 10.74 0.48 -25.40
N SER A 23 11.93 0.33 -24.82
CA SER A 23 12.17 0.84 -23.47
C SER A 23 12.08 2.37 -23.46
N GLY A 24 11.64 2.97 -22.35
CA GLY A 24 11.49 4.42 -22.24
C GLY A 24 12.78 5.18 -22.55
N MET A 25 13.94 4.63 -22.16
CA MET A 25 15.24 5.21 -22.49
C MET A 25 15.53 5.16 -24.00
N ALA A 26 15.28 4.03 -24.67
CA ALA A 26 15.53 3.90 -26.10
C ALA A 26 14.63 4.84 -26.92
N PHE A 27 13.36 4.98 -26.53
CA PHE A 27 12.46 5.94 -27.15
C PHE A 27 12.90 7.40 -26.94
N CYS A 28 13.33 7.74 -25.72
CA CYS A 28 13.86 9.07 -25.44
C CYS A 28 15.11 9.38 -26.27
N GLN A 29 15.98 8.41 -26.49
CA GLN A 29 17.16 8.57 -27.35
C GLN A 29 16.77 8.79 -28.81
N GLN A 30 15.83 8.01 -29.36
CA GLN A 30 15.40 8.14 -30.76
C GLN A 30 14.68 9.46 -31.05
N GLN A 31 13.86 9.93 -30.12
CA GLN A 31 13.06 11.15 -30.27
C GLN A 31 13.76 12.41 -29.73
N ALA A 32 15.04 12.31 -29.32
CA ALA A 32 15.80 13.38 -28.68
C ALA A 32 15.06 14.04 -27.50
N LEU A 33 14.34 13.23 -26.72
CA LEU A 33 13.57 13.67 -25.55
C LEU A 33 14.40 13.55 -24.28
N ALA A 34 14.25 14.52 -23.38
CA ALA A 34 14.87 14.43 -22.06
C ALA A 34 14.16 13.37 -21.19
N TYR A 35 14.91 12.33 -20.79
CA TYR A 35 14.37 11.19 -20.04
C TYR A 35 13.65 11.58 -18.74
N HIS A 36 14.20 12.55 -18.00
CA HIS A 36 13.58 13.03 -16.76
C HIS A 36 12.19 13.64 -17.00
N LYS A 37 11.99 14.36 -18.12
CA LYS A 37 10.68 14.91 -18.49
C LYS A 37 9.72 13.81 -18.87
N PHE A 38 10.18 12.83 -19.65
CA PHE A 38 9.38 11.66 -20.01
C PHE A 38 8.89 10.90 -18.78
N SER A 39 9.80 10.59 -17.84
CA SER A 39 9.43 9.89 -16.60
C SER A 39 8.42 10.68 -15.78
N TYR A 40 8.63 12.00 -15.62
CA TYR A 40 7.72 12.88 -14.91
C TYR A 40 6.31 12.88 -15.54
N TRP A 41 6.23 13.07 -16.86
CA TRP A 41 4.95 13.13 -17.56
C TRP A 41 4.23 11.79 -17.60
N ARG A 42 4.98 10.68 -17.72
CA ARG A 42 4.43 9.34 -17.59
C ARG A 42 3.77 9.15 -16.22
N GLN A 43 4.47 9.48 -15.15
CA GLN A 43 3.92 9.35 -13.79
C GLN A 43 2.71 10.27 -13.59
N LYS A 44 2.81 11.53 -14.03
CA LYS A 44 1.75 12.52 -13.91
C LYS A 44 0.47 12.09 -14.64
N LEU A 45 0.58 11.61 -15.88
CA LEU A 45 -0.58 11.19 -16.66
C LEU A 45 -1.19 9.87 -16.14
N VAL A 46 -0.37 8.96 -15.60
CA VAL A 46 -0.87 7.75 -14.91
C VAL A 46 -1.60 8.13 -13.61
N SER A 47 -1.05 9.06 -12.83
CA SER A 47 -1.71 9.58 -11.64
C SER A 47 -3.02 10.30 -11.96
N GLU A 48 -3.08 11.07 -13.05
CA GLU A 48 -4.33 11.72 -13.50
C GLU A 48 -5.35 10.69 -14.00
N ALA A 49 -4.95 9.67 -14.76
CA ALA A 49 -5.84 8.58 -15.18
C ALA A 49 -6.37 7.76 -14.00
N SER A 50 -5.56 7.60 -12.95
CA SER A 50 -5.95 6.92 -11.72
C SER A 50 -6.72 7.83 -10.75
N ALA A 51 -6.71 9.15 -10.93
CA ALA A 51 -7.40 10.10 -10.05
C ALA A 51 -8.93 10.03 -10.18
N GLU A 52 -9.46 9.48 -11.28
CA GLU A 52 -10.89 9.12 -11.41
C GLU A 52 -11.29 7.98 -10.44
N SER A 53 -10.31 7.27 -9.89
CA SER A 53 -10.44 6.28 -8.82
C SER A 53 -9.58 6.71 -7.64
N HIS A 54 -10.10 7.65 -6.85
CA HIS A 54 -9.50 8.19 -5.63
C HIS A 54 -8.65 7.16 -4.86
N SER A 55 -7.34 7.35 -4.89
CA SER A 55 -6.48 7.06 -3.76
C SER A 55 -5.34 8.06 -3.81
N PRO A 56 -5.26 9.02 -2.86
CA PRO A 56 -4.10 9.90 -2.81
C PRO A 56 -2.87 9.04 -2.59
N ALA A 57 -1.81 9.28 -3.37
CA ALA A 57 -0.48 8.81 -3.04
C ALA A 57 0.00 9.56 -1.78
N GLY A 58 -0.54 9.15 -0.63
CA GLY A 58 -0.10 9.47 0.71
C GLY A 58 0.28 8.17 1.42
N PHE A 59 0.77 8.29 2.66
CA PHE A 59 1.06 7.15 3.51
C PHE A 59 -0.10 6.14 3.48
N ALA A 60 0.21 4.86 3.27
CA ALA A 60 -0.77 3.80 3.36
C ALA A 60 -1.31 3.77 4.79
N THR A 61 -2.58 4.15 4.99
CA THR A 61 -3.26 3.93 6.25
C THR A 61 -3.38 2.43 6.47
N VAL A 62 -2.60 1.91 7.42
CA VAL A 62 -2.77 0.55 7.92
C VAL A 62 -4.10 0.52 8.66
N ILE A 63 -5.15 0.10 7.96
CA ILE A 63 -6.38 -0.30 8.63
C ILE A 63 -6.03 -1.56 9.38
N SER A 64 -5.90 -1.46 10.70
CA SER A 64 -5.87 -2.64 11.56
C SER A 64 -7.20 -3.33 11.36
N THR A 65 -7.23 -4.33 10.48
CA THR A 65 -8.36 -5.21 10.30
C THR A 65 -8.50 -5.98 11.61
N LYS A 66 -9.27 -5.40 12.53
CA LYS A 66 -9.88 -6.16 13.62
C LYS A 66 -10.67 -7.24 12.90
N ALA A 67 -10.11 -8.45 12.89
CA ALA A 67 -10.68 -9.60 12.22
C ALA A 67 -12.13 -9.73 12.67
N VAL A 68 -13.06 -9.49 11.74
CA VAL A 68 -14.44 -9.91 11.89
C VAL A 68 -14.45 -11.40 11.58
N GLY A 69 -14.52 -12.19 12.65
CA GLY A 69 -15.03 -13.55 12.68
C GLY A 69 -16.15 -13.61 13.73
N PRO A 70 -17.16 -14.47 13.56
CA PRO A 70 -18.54 -14.18 13.91
C PRO A 70 -18.83 -14.32 15.40
N GLU A 71 -19.86 -13.59 15.84
CA GLU A 71 -20.70 -13.83 17.02
C GLU A 71 -20.23 -14.84 18.09
N SER A 72 -19.59 -14.33 19.14
CA SER A 72 -19.95 -14.73 20.49
C SER A 72 -19.55 -13.62 21.47
N HIS A 73 -20.56 -13.14 22.17
CA HIS A 73 -20.41 -12.27 23.32
C HIS A 73 -19.50 -12.94 24.34
N GLU A 74 -18.25 -12.51 24.45
CA GLU A 74 -17.55 -12.38 25.72
C GLU A 74 -16.29 -11.54 25.52
N LYS A 75 -16.03 -10.67 26.51
CA LYS A 75 -15.15 -9.49 26.46
C LYS A 75 -13.78 -9.76 25.80
N PRO A 76 -13.19 -8.77 25.11
CA PRO A 76 -11.87 -8.90 24.49
C PRO A 76 -10.86 -9.35 25.55
N GLY A 77 -10.42 -10.61 25.47
CA GLY A 77 -9.47 -11.16 26.43
C GLY A 77 -8.10 -10.51 26.29
N LEU A 78 -7.44 -10.31 27.42
CA LEU A 78 -6.10 -9.75 27.49
C LEU A 78 -5.10 -10.71 26.80
N THR A 79 -4.13 -10.15 26.11
CA THR A 79 -3.02 -10.91 25.53
C THR A 79 -1.76 -10.68 26.36
N VAL A 80 -1.08 -11.76 26.74
CA VAL A 80 0.16 -11.74 27.53
C VAL A 80 1.26 -12.41 26.73
N SER A 81 2.39 -11.72 26.55
CA SER A 81 3.59 -12.26 25.90
C SER A 81 4.68 -12.49 26.93
N LEU A 82 5.26 -13.69 26.93
CA LEU A 82 6.30 -14.13 27.86
C LEU A 82 7.69 -14.14 27.21
N PRO A 83 8.76 -13.97 28.01
CA PRO A 83 10.14 -14.17 27.55
C PRO A 83 10.30 -15.59 27.01
N GLY A 84 10.78 -15.73 25.77
CA GLY A 84 10.83 -17.02 25.06
C GLY A 84 9.85 -17.14 23.89
N GLY A 85 9.06 -16.09 23.59
CA GLY A 85 8.24 -16.02 22.39
C GLY A 85 6.85 -16.66 22.52
N ILE A 86 6.49 -17.12 23.71
CA ILE A 86 5.16 -17.66 24.00
C ILE A 86 4.17 -16.49 24.13
N THR A 87 3.05 -16.57 23.41
CA THR A 87 1.97 -15.57 23.46
C THR A 87 0.67 -16.26 23.84
N ILE A 88 0.05 -15.79 24.91
CA ILE A 88 -1.21 -16.31 25.45
C ILE A 88 -2.29 -15.26 25.20
N THR A 89 -3.30 -15.61 24.42
CA THR A 89 -4.42 -14.73 24.06
C THR A 89 -5.70 -15.13 24.78
N GLY A 90 -6.65 -14.20 24.92
CA GLY A 90 -7.97 -14.52 25.47
C GLY A 90 -8.04 -14.57 27.01
N VAL A 91 -7.09 -13.97 27.72
CA VAL A 91 -7.05 -13.99 29.19
C VAL A 91 -8.21 -13.15 29.76
N ASN A 92 -9.03 -13.77 30.60
CA ASN A 92 -10.19 -13.18 31.25
C ASN A 92 -10.26 -13.58 32.73
N ALA A 93 -11.22 -13.04 33.47
CA ALA A 93 -11.37 -13.31 34.91
C ALA A 93 -11.60 -14.80 35.24
N HIS A 94 -12.11 -15.59 34.29
CA HIS A 94 -12.38 -17.02 34.48
C HIS A 94 -11.13 -17.89 34.28
N ASN A 95 -10.17 -17.46 33.45
CA ASN A 95 -8.98 -18.25 33.12
C ASN A 95 -7.67 -17.69 33.72
N VAL A 96 -7.70 -16.51 34.35
CA VAL A 96 -6.51 -15.89 34.95
C VAL A 96 -5.91 -16.72 36.10
N ALA A 97 -6.74 -17.46 36.85
CA ALA A 97 -6.26 -18.36 37.90
C ALA A 97 -5.45 -19.53 37.30
N LEU A 98 -5.95 -20.14 36.22
CA LEU A 98 -5.24 -21.20 35.49
C LEU A 98 -3.95 -20.69 34.87
N LEU A 99 -3.95 -19.46 34.35
CA LEU A 99 -2.72 -18.82 33.86
C LEU A 99 -1.68 -18.72 34.98
N GLY A 100 -2.10 -18.31 36.19
CA GLY A 100 -1.24 -18.26 37.36
C GLY A 100 -0.63 -19.62 37.73
N ASP A 101 -1.42 -20.69 37.66
CA ASP A 101 -0.93 -22.05 37.95
C ASP A 101 0.05 -22.56 36.88
N VAL A 102 -0.23 -22.32 35.59
CA VAL A 102 0.68 -22.70 34.49
C VAL A 102 2.01 -21.95 34.60
N LEU A 103 1.98 -20.65 34.90
CA LEU A 103 3.19 -19.85 35.05
C LEU A 103 4.04 -20.24 36.26
N ARG A 104 3.46 -20.89 37.28
CA ARG A 104 4.21 -21.41 38.43
C ARG A 104 4.89 -22.75 38.17
N GLN A 105 4.48 -23.47 37.14
CA GLN A 105 5.05 -24.76 36.75
C GLN A 105 6.17 -24.63 35.70
N LEU A 106 6.40 -23.42 35.19
CA LEU A 106 7.52 -23.05 34.32
C LEU A 106 8.68 -22.48 35.15
#